data_AF-A0A813E5Q8-F1
#
_entry.id   AF-A0A813E5Q8-F1
#
_cell.length_a   1.000
_cell.length_b   1.000
_cell.length_c   1.000
_cell.angle_alpha   90.00
_cell.angle_beta   90.00
_cell.angle_gamma   90.00
#
_symmetry.space_group_name_H-M   'P 1'
#
loop_
_entity.id
_entity.type
_entity.pdbx_description
1 polymer ?
#
loop_
_entity_poly.entity_id
_entity_poly.type
_entity_poly.pdbx_seq_one_letter_code
_entity_poly.pdbx_strand_id
1 'polypeptide(L)'
;AEAGPETELSPSPSSPSSSSAAPANNSTNNDDNNNNNNNNNNHNNSNHNNNNISNSNNNDNNNNTQNPTKSASSGPWGPINPPKSRPDCTGCRRPKKICICDSLPESRPLQTRTRVMVLVHPKEVVRKNGTLPLLQLCLDDIIVKEGEFFPGPDEDPELHAQLSEGGHRAMFLCPGEGAEELEAWSYAGGGEGPAVAGEGSEATESEPLPPRTTLIFIDGTWTQAKQMVARSPWLREFVPRAVIKPTGHSEYKFRKQPEQGCLSTLEAVAEALLCLEGSRGPELKAALTAPFRRMVEVQCGFRGDQVDKNVPLKKPQRLFDAELAKKLLFASCPEYAAAVLSEDTGASDAAISVVAKKTEEEEESTIGVHCVVKWGEKSICRDTIVVETLWSTAGCAKRRGRELSVGQMKGKKCWFLPIAEVPQGSLWELPDDS
;
A
#
# COMPACT_ATOMS: atom_id res chain seq x y z
N ALA A 1 -43.84 0.22 -51.18
CA ALA A 1 -44.15 1.61 -51.54
C ALA A 1 -42.86 2.38 -51.32
N GLU A 2 -42.02 2.50 -52.36
CA GLU A 2 -41.91 3.72 -53.22
C GLU A 2 -41.34 4.91 -52.42
N ALA A 3 -40.33 5.68 -52.83
CA ALA A 3 -39.48 5.80 -54.03
C ALA A 3 -38.26 6.71 -53.66
N GLY A 4 -37.18 6.71 -54.45
CA GLY A 4 -36.07 7.71 -54.38
C GLY A 4 -36.45 9.06 -55.03
N PRO A 5 -35.52 9.92 -55.56
CA PRO A 5 -34.07 9.75 -55.78
C PRO A 5 -33.14 11.02 -55.60
N GLU A 6 -31.81 10.84 -55.82
CA GLU A 6 -30.78 11.69 -56.52
C GLU A 6 -30.53 13.19 -56.14
N THR A 7 -29.34 13.83 -56.13
CA THR A 7 -28.17 13.99 -57.07
C THR A 7 -27.14 14.91 -56.35
N GLU A 8 -25.81 14.72 -56.31
CA GLU A 8 -24.68 14.87 -57.28
C GLU A 8 -23.75 16.11 -57.05
N LEU A 9 -22.45 15.92 -57.36
CA LEU A 9 -21.40 16.86 -57.81
C LEU A 9 -20.36 17.49 -56.84
N SER A 10 -19.09 17.07 -57.04
CA SER A 10 -17.83 17.80 -56.79
C SER A 10 -17.50 18.72 -57.99
N PRO A 11 -16.51 19.67 -57.95
CA PRO A 11 -15.07 19.34 -57.99
C PRO A 11 -14.09 20.34 -57.29
N SER A 12 -12.82 19.94 -57.18
CA SER A 12 -11.59 20.74 -56.84
C SER A 12 -11.18 21.71 -58.00
N PRO A 13 -10.03 22.45 -58.06
CA PRO A 13 -8.79 22.47 -57.23
C PRO A 13 -8.12 23.87 -56.99
N SER A 14 -7.00 23.92 -56.24
CA SER A 14 -5.70 24.62 -56.53
C SER A 14 -4.93 25.16 -55.30
N SER A 15 -3.63 24.82 -55.22
CA SER A 15 -2.53 25.46 -54.43
C SER A 15 -1.81 26.50 -55.32
N PRO A 16 -0.66 27.20 -54.99
CA PRO A 16 0.30 27.07 -53.86
C PRO A 16 0.97 28.39 -53.33
N SER A 17 1.88 28.28 -52.33
CA SER A 17 3.12 29.08 -52.01
C SER A 17 3.34 29.11 -50.48
N SER A 18 4.41 28.60 -49.84
CA SER A 18 5.88 28.73 -49.88
C SER A 18 6.47 29.90 -49.05
N SER A 19 7.13 29.58 -47.93
CA SER A 19 8.34 30.24 -47.33
C SER A 19 8.50 29.74 -45.87
N SER A 20 9.44 28.84 -45.56
CA SER A 20 10.88 29.05 -45.25
C SER A 20 11.17 29.47 -43.79
N ALA A 21 11.76 28.57 -43.00
CA ALA A 21 12.73 28.90 -41.95
C ALA A 21 13.48 27.62 -41.49
N ALA A 22 14.81 27.68 -41.52
CA ALA A 22 15.74 26.69 -40.99
C ALA A 22 15.77 26.71 -39.44
N PRO A 23 16.54 25.80 -38.81
CA PRO A 23 17.73 26.34 -38.15
C PRO A 23 19.00 25.50 -38.34
N ALA A 24 20.11 26.22 -38.25
CA ALA A 24 21.48 25.75 -38.31
C ALA A 24 22.03 25.40 -36.92
N ASN A 25 23.04 24.54 -36.96
CA ASN A 25 24.00 24.13 -35.92
C ASN A 25 24.37 25.21 -34.89
N ASN A 26 24.57 24.76 -33.65
CA ASN A 26 25.74 25.17 -32.88
C ASN A 26 26.19 24.07 -31.91
N SER A 27 27.49 23.80 -31.89
CA SER A 27 28.18 22.91 -30.97
C SER A 27 29.46 23.61 -30.52
N THR A 28 30.00 23.13 -29.39
CA THR A 28 31.27 23.47 -28.70
C THR A 28 31.17 24.61 -27.69
N ASN A 29 31.76 24.55 -26.49
CA ASN A 29 32.55 23.54 -25.76
C ASN A 29 32.67 23.99 -24.28
N ASN A 30 33.30 23.12 -23.46
CA ASN A 30 33.80 23.28 -22.07
C ASN A 30 32.87 22.70 -20.97
N ASP A 31 33.32 21.91 -19.98
CA ASP A 31 34.64 21.41 -19.58
C ASP A 31 34.44 20.21 -18.60
N ASP A 32 35.54 19.46 -18.39
CA ASP A 32 35.95 18.70 -17.19
C ASP A 32 35.63 17.20 -16.98
N ASN A 33 36.68 16.40 -17.21
CA ASN A 33 37.37 15.50 -16.28
C ASN A 33 36.54 14.53 -15.39
N ASN A 34 36.71 13.21 -15.57
CA ASN A 34 37.70 12.42 -14.80
C ASN A 34 37.85 10.95 -15.29
N ASN A 35 39.03 10.40 -14.96
CA ASN A 35 39.71 9.16 -15.33
C ASN A 35 39.00 7.79 -15.26
N ASN A 36 39.32 6.97 -16.28
CA ASN A 36 39.93 5.61 -16.24
C ASN A 36 39.74 4.72 -14.99
N ASN A 37 39.16 3.52 -15.18
CA ASN A 37 39.95 2.27 -15.28
C ASN A 37 39.14 1.01 -15.65
N ASN A 38 39.60 0.36 -16.74
CA ASN A 38 39.70 -1.08 -17.02
C ASN A 38 38.53 -2.06 -16.83
N ASN A 39 38.00 -2.48 -17.98
CA ASN A 39 38.01 -3.85 -18.53
C ASN A 39 38.14 -5.03 -17.56
N ASN A 40 37.12 -5.90 -17.57
CA ASN A 40 37.32 -7.23 -18.14
C ASN A 40 36.02 -7.87 -18.63
N ASN A 41 36.04 -8.22 -19.91
CA ASN A 41 35.09 -9.08 -20.59
C ASN A 41 35.05 -10.46 -19.94
N ASN A 42 33.85 -11.04 -19.83
CA ASN A 42 33.70 -12.44 -20.22
C ASN A 42 32.30 -12.68 -20.80
N HIS A 43 32.28 -12.83 -22.12
CA HIS A 43 31.23 -13.53 -22.84
C HIS A 43 31.13 -14.96 -22.30
N ASN A 44 29.93 -15.43 -22.02
CA ASN A 44 29.58 -16.81 -22.34
C ASN A 44 28.12 -16.87 -22.77
N ASN A 45 27.98 -17.01 -24.08
CA ASN A 45 26.76 -17.33 -24.80
C ASN A 45 26.47 -18.83 -24.59
N SER A 46 25.25 -19.19 -24.19
CA SER A 46 24.69 -20.53 -24.41
C SER A 46 23.17 -20.49 -24.39
N ASN A 47 22.64 -20.33 -25.59
CA ASN A 47 21.42 -20.95 -26.09
C ASN A 47 21.16 -22.34 -25.47
N HIS A 48 19.97 -22.60 -24.91
CA HIS A 48 18.94 -23.45 -25.54
C HIS A 48 17.73 -23.75 -24.63
N ASN A 49 16.56 -23.70 -25.28
CA ASN A 49 15.38 -24.54 -25.17
C ASN A 49 14.49 -24.52 -23.91
N ASN A 50 13.34 -23.86 -24.11
CA ASN A 50 11.98 -24.40 -23.91
C ASN A 50 11.91 -25.91 -23.65
N ASN A 51 11.17 -26.29 -22.61
CA ASN A 51 10.10 -27.28 -22.77
C ASN A 51 9.09 -27.27 -21.62
N ASN A 52 7.82 -27.27 -22.04
CA ASN A 52 6.63 -27.66 -21.31
C ASN A 52 6.85 -28.86 -20.41
N ILE A 53 6.36 -28.80 -19.17
CA ILE A 53 6.08 -29.99 -18.37
C ILE A 53 4.61 -29.99 -18.00
N SER A 54 3.91 -30.81 -18.78
CA SER A 54 2.58 -31.33 -18.49
C SER A 54 2.63 -32.30 -17.33
N ASN A 55 1.57 -32.19 -16.53
CA ASN A 55 1.10 -33.09 -15.49
C ASN A 55 1.23 -34.58 -15.85
N SER A 56 1.73 -35.41 -14.93
CA SER A 56 1.32 -36.83 -14.80
C SER A 56 1.71 -37.39 -13.44
N ASN A 57 0.68 -37.81 -12.72
CA ASN A 57 0.72 -38.74 -11.60
C ASN A 57 1.52 -40.00 -11.96
N ASN A 58 2.29 -40.55 -11.01
CA ASN A 58 2.14 -41.96 -10.69
C ASN A 58 2.77 -42.33 -9.34
N ASN A 59 1.97 -43.09 -8.62
CA ASN A 59 2.21 -43.73 -7.35
C ASN A 59 3.02 -45.03 -7.54
N ASP A 60 3.67 -45.44 -6.46
CA ASP A 60 3.97 -46.83 -6.07
C ASP A 60 4.91 -47.68 -6.97
N ASN A 61 6.11 -47.96 -6.47
CA ASN A 61 6.36 -49.23 -5.75
C ASN A 61 7.85 -49.48 -5.49
N ASN A 62 8.12 -49.86 -4.24
CA ASN A 62 9.35 -50.49 -3.79
C ASN A 62 9.66 -51.75 -4.60
N ASN A 63 10.90 -51.92 -5.05
CA ASN A 63 11.51 -53.25 -5.05
C ASN A 63 13.03 -53.18 -4.84
N ASN A 64 13.43 -54.07 -3.96
CA ASN A 64 14.73 -54.27 -3.35
C ASN A 64 15.68 -54.98 -4.35
N THR A 65 16.88 -54.43 -4.58
CA THR A 65 17.98 -55.20 -5.19
C THR A 65 19.29 -54.83 -4.52
N GLN A 66 19.89 -55.82 -3.86
CA GLN A 66 21.19 -55.76 -3.20
C GLN A 66 22.32 -55.69 -4.24
N ASN A 67 23.34 -54.88 -3.96
CA ASN A 67 24.72 -55.14 -4.40
C ASN A 67 25.71 -54.40 -3.47
N PRO A 68 26.98 -54.86 -3.35
CA PRO A 68 27.64 -54.98 -2.07
C PRO A 68 28.71 -53.91 -1.79
N THR A 69 28.87 -53.68 -0.49
CA THR A 69 30.02 -53.19 0.27
C THR A 69 31.25 -52.68 -0.49
N LYS A 70 31.52 -51.38 -0.33
CA LYS A 70 32.89 -50.85 -0.20
C LYS A 70 33.01 -50.16 1.16
N SER A 71 33.88 -50.72 1.99
CA SER A 71 34.25 -50.25 3.32
C SER A 71 34.95 -48.90 3.23
N ALA A 72 34.40 -47.89 3.90
CA ALA A 72 35.11 -46.67 4.26
C ALA A 72 34.99 -46.50 5.78
N SER A 73 36.16 -46.31 6.39
CA SER A 73 36.44 -46.22 7.82
C SER A 73 35.52 -45.28 8.59
N SER A 74 34.85 -45.82 9.61
CA SER A 74 34.06 -45.10 10.60
C SER A 74 34.95 -44.33 11.58
N GLY A 75 34.93 -43.00 11.50
CA GLY A 75 35.27 -42.14 12.63
C GLY A 75 34.23 -42.26 13.76
N PRO A 76 34.42 -41.59 14.92
CA PRO A 76 33.59 -41.80 16.13
C PRO A 76 32.14 -41.31 16.01
N TRP A 77 31.78 -40.74 14.86
CA TRP A 77 30.44 -40.25 14.56
C TRP A 77 29.73 -41.31 13.73
N GLY A 78 28.88 -42.09 14.38
CA GLY A 78 27.99 -43.05 13.70
C GLY A 78 27.14 -42.35 12.63
N PRO A 79 26.57 -43.10 11.67
CA PRO A 79 25.77 -42.52 10.59
C PRO A 79 24.61 -41.71 11.18
N ILE A 80 24.63 -40.40 10.95
CA ILE A 80 23.54 -39.50 11.31
C ILE A 80 22.38 -39.86 10.38
N ASN A 81 21.42 -40.63 10.88
CA ASN A 81 20.17 -40.86 10.17
C ASN A 81 19.51 -39.49 9.93
N PRO A 82 19.20 -39.12 8.67
CA PRO A 82 18.47 -37.88 8.42
C PRO A 82 17.13 -37.95 9.18
N PRO A 83 16.75 -36.87 9.89
CA PRO A 83 15.50 -36.89 10.65
C PRO A 83 14.34 -37.18 9.69
N LYS A 84 13.53 -38.20 10.02
CA LYS A 84 12.33 -38.58 9.25
C LYS A 84 11.49 -37.32 8.97
N SER A 85 11.15 -37.07 7.70
CA SER A 85 10.31 -35.93 7.33
C SER A 85 8.96 -36.05 8.03
N ARG A 86 8.47 -34.92 8.56
CA ARG A 86 7.18 -34.89 9.24
C ARG A 86 6.08 -34.98 8.17
N PRO A 87 4.98 -35.70 8.42
CA PRO A 87 3.89 -35.76 7.45
C PRO A 87 3.27 -34.37 7.30
N ASP A 88 3.02 -33.98 6.05
CA ASP A 88 2.34 -32.74 5.69
C ASP A 88 0.81 -32.95 5.61
N CYS A 89 0.05 -31.88 5.85
CA CYS A 89 -1.39 -31.82 5.67
C CYS A 89 -1.72 -31.79 4.18
N THR A 90 -2.70 -32.58 3.73
CA THR A 90 -3.14 -32.61 2.33
C THR A 90 -3.87 -31.33 1.91
N GLY A 91 -4.49 -30.61 2.85
CA GLY A 91 -5.18 -29.35 2.59
C GLY A 91 -4.23 -28.16 2.47
N CYS A 92 -3.65 -27.73 3.59
CA CYS A 92 -2.79 -26.53 3.62
C CYS A 92 -1.31 -26.78 3.29
N ARG A 93 -0.90 -28.05 3.05
CA ARG A 93 0.49 -28.46 2.75
C ARG A 93 1.53 -28.08 3.82
N ARG A 94 1.08 -27.75 5.03
CA ARG A 94 1.92 -27.52 6.20
C ARG A 94 2.12 -28.82 6.98
N PRO A 95 3.24 -29.00 7.71
CA PRO A 95 3.41 -30.14 8.62
C PRO A 95 2.19 -30.28 9.53
N LYS A 96 1.68 -31.50 9.74
CA LYS A 96 0.41 -31.76 10.46
C LYS A 96 0.30 -31.05 11.82
N LYS A 97 1.41 -30.91 12.55
CA LYS A 97 1.47 -30.21 13.85
C LYS A 97 1.16 -28.71 13.80
N ILE A 98 1.34 -28.09 12.64
CA ILE A 98 1.13 -26.65 12.41
C ILE A 98 0.08 -26.42 11.32
N CYS A 99 -0.84 -27.38 11.17
CA CYS A 99 -1.99 -27.27 10.31
C CYS A 99 -2.87 -26.08 10.75
N ILE A 100 -3.49 -25.46 9.76
CA ILE A 100 -4.38 -24.30 9.92
C ILE A 100 -5.73 -24.52 9.22
N CYS A 101 -5.99 -25.72 8.70
CA CYS A 101 -7.19 -25.99 7.91
C CYS A 101 -8.48 -25.71 8.68
N ASP A 102 -8.48 -25.95 10.00
CA ASP A 102 -9.62 -25.69 10.89
C ASP A 102 -9.95 -24.19 11.03
N SER A 103 -9.05 -23.31 10.59
CA SER A 103 -9.23 -21.86 10.57
C SER A 103 -9.45 -21.27 9.18
N LEU A 104 -9.43 -22.10 8.13
CA LEU A 104 -9.72 -21.64 6.77
C LEU A 104 -11.23 -21.45 6.59
N PRO A 105 -11.67 -20.53 5.72
CA PRO A 105 -13.10 -20.32 5.47
C PRO A 105 -13.78 -21.60 4.99
N GLU A 106 -14.95 -21.92 5.55
CA GLU A 106 -15.72 -23.10 5.13
C GLU A 106 -16.22 -22.97 3.68
N SER A 107 -16.56 -21.74 3.26
CA SER A 107 -17.02 -21.38 1.93
C SER A 107 -15.91 -21.20 0.89
N ARG A 108 -14.67 -21.61 1.20
CA ARG A 108 -13.54 -21.44 0.27
C ARG A 108 -13.66 -22.34 -0.98
N PRO A 109 -13.22 -21.87 -2.16
CA PRO A 109 -12.58 -20.57 -2.37
C PRO A 109 -13.60 -19.42 -2.37
N LEU A 110 -13.26 -18.34 -1.66
CA LEU A 110 -14.09 -17.16 -1.50
C LEU A 110 -14.20 -16.42 -2.84
N GLN A 111 -15.44 -16.13 -3.23
CA GLN A 111 -15.77 -15.40 -4.45
C GLN A 111 -15.78 -13.89 -4.17
N THR A 112 -15.00 -13.13 -4.93
CA THR A 112 -14.88 -11.67 -4.86
C THR A 112 -15.22 -11.04 -6.20
N ARG A 113 -15.82 -9.84 -6.20
CA ARG A 113 -15.98 -9.04 -7.42
C ARG A 113 -14.64 -8.44 -7.85
N THR A 114 -13.83 -8.08 -6.86
CA THR A 114 -12.49 -7.55 -6.99
C THR A 114 -11.54 -8.71 -7.27
N ARG A 115 -10.80 -8.62 -8.37
CA ARG A 115 -9.70 -9.54 -8.67
C ARG A 115 -8.46 -9.10 -7.90
N VAL A 116 -7.79 -10.05 -7.27
CA VAL A 116 -6.53 -9.78 -6.55
C VAL A 116 -5.36 -10.22 -7.42
N MET A 117 -4.48 -9.30 -7.81
CA MET A 117 -3.23 -9.64 -8.47
C MET A 117 -2.05 -9.41 -7.52
N VAL A 118 -1.25 -10.44 -7.26
CA VAL A 118 -0.05 -10.34 -6.42
C VAL A 118 1.20 -10.53 -7.27
N LEU A 119 1.99 -9.48 -7.36
CA LEU A 119 3.32 -9.47 -7.96
C LEU A 119 4.34 -9.85 -6.88
N VAL A 120 4.88 -11.07 -6.95
CA VAL A 120 5.71 -11.65 -5.89
C VAL A 120 7.19 -11.67 -6.27
N HIS A 121 8.05 -11.26 -5.33
CA HIS A 121 9.49 -11.36 -5.50
C HIS A 121 9.92 -12.85 -5.48
N PRO A 122 10.82 -13.32 -6.38
CA PRO A 122 11.25 -14.73 -6.44
C PRO A 122 11.71 -15.34 -5.10
N LYS A 123 12.46 -14.56 -4.31
CA LYS A 123 12.91 -14.94 -2.95
C LYS A 123 11.77 -15.18 -1.94
N GLU A 124 10.56 -14.67 -2.16
CA GLU A 124 9.40 -14.93 -1.29
C GLU A 124 8.70 -16.25 -1.66
N VAL A 125 8.73 -16.67 -2.93
CA VAL A 125 8.03 -17.88 -3.42
C VAL A 125 8.46 -19.16 -2.68
N VAL A 126 9.73 -19.21 -2.27
CA VAL A 126 10.29 -20.33 -1.51
C VAL A 126 9.67 -20.45 -0.09
N ARG A 127 9.05 -19.38 0.43
CA ARG A 127 8.52 -19.33 1.80
C ARG A 127 7.11 -19.94 1.88
N LYS A 128 7.05 -21.26 2.00
CA LYS A 128 5.82 -22.06 2.16
C LYS A 128 4.87 -21.61 3.29
N ASN A 129 5.38 -20.93 4.31
CA ASN A 129 4.61 -20.46 5.47
C ASN A 129 4.34 -18.94 5.46
N GLY A 130 4.41 -18.29 4.29
CA GLY A 130 4.10 -16.88 4.11
C GLY A 130 2.60 -16.55 4.07
N THR A 131 2.30 -15.27 3.87
CA THR A 131 0.94 -14.72 3.70
C THR A 131 0.34 -15.02 2.34
N LEU A 132 1.15 -15.07 1.28
CA LEU A 132 0.66 -15.36 -0.07
C LEU A 132 0.07 -16.79 -0.22
N PRO A 133 0.72 -17.86 0.27
CA PRO A 133 0.10 -19.20 0.26
C PRO A 133 -1.23 -19.27 1.03
N LEU A 134 -1.43 -18.42 2.05
CA LEU A 134 -2.73 -18.32 2.74
C LEU A 134 -3.80 -17.71 1.85
N LEU A 135 -3.48 -16.61 1.15
CA LEU A 135 -4.41 -15.99 0.21
C LEU A 135 -4.84 -16.96 -0.89
N GLN A 136 -3.89 -17.71 -1.47
CA GLN A 136 -4.17 -18.73 -2.49
C GLN A 136 -5.04 -19.90 -1.97
N LEU A 137 -5.06 -20.16 -0.67
CA LEU A 137 -5.94 -21.17 -0.07
C LEU A 137 -7.36 -20.63 0.21
N CYS A 138 -7.55 -19.31 0.20
CA CYS A 138 -8.78 -18.66 0.61
C CYS A 138 -9.55 -18.04 -0.55
N LEU A 139 -8.89 -17.42 -1.53
CA LEU A 139 -9.53 -16.69 -2.63
C LEU A 139 -9.62 -17.54 -3.90
N ASP A 140 -10.67 -17.31 -4.69
CA ASP A 140 -10.82 -17.93 -6.01
C ASP A 140 -10.13 -17.11 -7.11
N ASP A 141 -10.50 -15.83 -7.24
CA ASP A 141 -9.97 -14.93 -8.27
C ASP A 141 -8.70 -14.20 -7.80
N ILE A 142 -7.63 -14.98 -7.62
CA ILE A 142 -6.28 -14.49 -7.30
C ILE A 142 -5.27 -14.88 -8.38
N ILE A 143 -4.63 -13.88 -8.97
CA ILE A 143 -3.54 -14.06 -9.94
C ILE A 143 -2.21 -13.78 -9.26
N VAL A 144 -1.25 -14.69 -9.39
CA VAL A 144 0.10 -14.53 -8.83
C VAL A 144 1.12 -14.54 -9.95
N LYS A 145 1.97 -13.50 -10.00
CA LYS A 145 3.03 -13.36 -11.00
C LYS A 145 4.37 -13.14 -10.31
N GLU A 146 5.32 -14.01 -10.61
CA GLU A 146 6.66 -13.96 -10.04
C GLU A 146 7.58 -13.10 -10.91
N GLY A 147 8.35 -12.21 -10.28
CA GLY A 147 9.32 -11.38 -11.00
C GLY A 147 10.06 -10.40 -10.09
N GLU A 148 11.28 -10.03 -10.47
CA GLU A 148 11.97 -8.89 -9.83
C GLU A 148 11.60 -7.54 -10.46
N PHE A 149 10.96 -7.58 -11.62
CA PHE A 149 10.38 -6.46 -12.35
C PHE A 149 9.25 -6.98 -13.25
N PHE A 150 8.35 -6.10 -13.67
CA PHE A 150 7.22 -6.44 -14.53
C PHE A 150 7.24 -5.51 -15.75
N PRO A 151 7.20 -6.02 -16.99
CA PRO A 151 7.27 -5.20 -18.19
C PRO A 151 5.96 -4.47 -18.53
N GLY A 152 6.06 -3.46 -19.41
CA GLY A 152 4.89 -2.78 -19.98
C GLY A 152 4.08 -3.67 -20.95
N PRO A 153 2.93 -3.18 -21.45
CA PRO A 153 2.00 -3.98 -22.24
C PRO A 153 2.59 -4.50 -23.56
N ASP A 154 3.56 -3.79 -24.14
CA ASP A 154 4.23 -4.20 -25.38
C ASP A 154 5.16 -5.40 -25.17
N GLU A 155 5.74 -5.53 -23.97
CA GLU A 155 6.72 -6.56 -23.63
C GLU A 155 6.09 -7.79 -22.97
N ASP A 156 5.02 -7.61 -22.19
CA ASP A 156 4.26 -8.70 -21.55
C ASP A 156 2.74 -8.54 -21.79
N PRO A 157 2.25 -8.78 -23.01
CA PRO A 157 0.84 -8.60 -23.32
C PRO A 157 -0.08 -9.54 -22.52
N GLU A 158 0.42 -10.69 -22.06
CA GLU A 158 -0.37 -11.66 -21.28
C GLU A 158 -0.70 -11.13 -19.88
N LEU A 159 0.28 -10.54 -19.18
CA LEU A 159 0.07 -9.90 -17.89
C LEU A 159 -0.99 -8.80 -17.99
N HIS A 160 -0.91 -7.97 -19.03
CA HIS A 160 -1.82 -6.84 -19.22
C HIS A 160 -3.22 -7.26 -19.68
N ALA A 161 -3.32 -8.36 -20.43
CA ALA A 161 -4.60 -9.00 -20.71
C ALA A 161 -5.28 -9.50 -19.42
N GLN A 162 -4.53 -10.15 -18.51
CA GLN A 162 -5.07 -10.62 -17.22
C GLN A 162 -5.53 -9.48 -16.29
N LEU A 163 -4.87 -8.32 -16.36
CA LEU A 163 -5.27 -7.12 -15.61
C LEU A 163 -6.64 -6.59 -16.04
N SER A 164 -6.95 -6.65 -17.34
CA SER A 164 -8.15 -6.07 -17.95
C SER A 164 -9.25 -7.09 -18.28
N GLU A 165 -8.95 -8.38 -18.15
CA GLU A 165 -9.87 -9.49 -18.43
C GLU A 165 -11.20 -9.33 -17.68
N GLY A 166 -12.31 -9.50 -18.40
CA GLY A 166 -13.66 -9.30 -17.85
C GLY A 166 -14.05 -7.83 -17.69
N GLY A 167 -13.35 -6.91 -18.35
CA GLY A 167 -13.59 -5.47 -18.26
C GLY A 167 -13.12 -4.86 -16.94
N HIS A 168 -12.15 -5.50 -16.28
CA HIS A 168 -11.61 -5.02 -15.02
C HIS A 168 -10.73 -3.77 -15.25
N ARG A 169 -10.87 -2.78 -14.37
CA ARG A 169 -9.95 -1.66 -14.25
C ARG A 169 -8.81 -2.04 -13.32
N ALA A 170 -7.57 -1.92 -13.80
CA ALA A 170 -6.39 -2.16 -12.96
C ALA A 170 -6.13 -0.97 -12.02
N MET A 171 -5.82 -1.27 -10.76
CA MET A 171 -5.38 -0.30 -9.76
C MET A 171 -4.21 -0.87 -8.95
N PHE A 172 -3.27 -0.03 -8.55
CA PHE A 172 -2.10 -0.45 -7.80
C PHE A 172 -2.16 0.01 -6.35
N LEU A 173 -2.29 -0.93 -5.40
CA LEU A 173 -2.29 -0.61 -3.97
C LEU A 173 -0.87 -0.32 -3.49
N CYS A 174 -0.48 0.96 -3.56
CA CYS A 174 0.84 1.41 -3.18
C CYS A 174 0.83 2.91 -2.84
N PRO A 175 1.24 3.30 -1.63
CA PRO A 175 1.40 4.70 -1.28
C PRO A 175 2.35 5.42 -2.25
N GLY A 176 2.00 6.66 -2.59
CA GLY A 176 2.78 7.49 -3.50
C GLY A 176 2.03 8.74 -3.92
N GLU A 177 2.70 9.59 -4.69
CA GLU A 177 2.08 10.75 -5.32
C GLU A 177 0.92 10.32 -6.22
N GLY A 178 -0.20 11.05 -6.16
CA GLY A 178 -1.41 10.75 -6.91
C GLY A 178 -2.15 9.48 -6.46
N ALA A 179 -1.83 8.90 -5.30
CA ALA A 179 -2.58 7.77 -4.77
C ALA A 179 -3.91 8.23 -4.15
N GLU A 180 -5.00 7.62 -4.58
CA GLU A 180 -6.35 7.89 -4.09
C GLU A 180 -6.73 6.91 -2.97
N GLU A 181 -7.49 7.36 -1.97
CA GLU A 181 -7.98 6.46 -0.92
C GLU A 181 -9.08 5.53 -1.48
N LEU A 182 -9.00 4.24 -1.16
CA LEU A 182 -10.07 3.31 -1.48
C LEU A 182 -11.29 3.62 -0.61
N GLU A 183 -12.29 4.24 -1.21
CA GLU A 183 -13.55 4.51 -0.54
C GLU A 183 -14.42 3.25 -0.44
N ALA A 184 -15.14 3.13 0.67
CA ALA A 184 -16.09 2.05 0.86
C ALA A 184 -17.26 2.23 -0.11
N TRP A 185 -17.52 1.24 -0.95
CA TRP A 185 -18.68 1.28 -1.82
C TRP A 185 -19.97 1.10 -1.01
N SER A 186 -20.71 2.19 -0.76
CA SER A 186 -22.00 2.15 -0.08
C SER A 186 -23.10 1.74 -1.05
N TYR A 187 -23.64 0.53 -0.90
CA TYR A 187 -24.83 0.12 -1.62
C TYR A 187 -26.07 0.53 -0.81
N ALA A 188 -26.81 1.54 -1.28
CA ALA A 188 -28.13 1.88 -0.77
C ALA A 188 -29.18 0.94 -1.40
N GLY A 189 -29.11 -0.34 -1.05
CA GLY A 189 -30.05 -1.36 -1.51
C GLY A 189 -29.68 -2.71 -0.91
N GLY A 190 -30.63 -3.53 -0.49
CA GLY A 190 -30.33 -4.91 -0.09
C GLY A 190 -30.35 -5.77 -1.34
N GLY A 191 -29.20 -6.29 -1.79
CA GLY A 191 -29.14 -7.19 -2.94
C GLY A 191 -27.97 -8.16 -2.79
N GLU A 192 -28.29 -9.41 -2.49
CA GLU A 192 -27.33 -10.51 -2.36
C GLU A 192 -26.72 -10.88 -3.72
N GLY A 193 -25.40 -10.73 -3.85
CA GLY A 193 -24.57 -11.49 -4.80
C GLY A 193 -24.94 -11.41 -6.29
N PRO A 194 -24.23 -12.15 -7.16
CA PRO A 194 -24.57 -12.22 -8.57
C PRO A 194 -25.87 -13.02 -8.72
N ALA A 195 -26.96 -12.34 -9.03
CA ALA A 195 -28.21 -12.96 -9.41
C ALA A 195 -27.98 -13.87 -10.64
N VAL A 196 -28.14 -15.17 -10.43
CA VAL A 196 -28.35 -16.13 -11.52
C VAL A 196 -29.63 -15.68 -12.22
N ALA A 197 -29.55 -15.41 -13.52
CA ALA A 197 -30.62 -14.85 -14.33
C ALA A 197 -31.94 -15.64 -14.15
N GLY A 198 -32.85 -15.10 -13.35
CA GLY A 198 -34.25 -15.47 -13.31
C GLY A 198 -35.04 -14.41 -14.05
N GLU A 199 -35.66 -14.80 -15.15
CA GLU A 199 -36.48 -13.91 -15.98
C GLU A 199 -37.73 -13.45 -15.20
N GLY A 200 -37.87 -12.14 -15.04
CA GLY A 200 -39.14 -11.50 -14.71
C GLY A 200 -39.20 -10.77 -13.36
N SER A 201 -38.61 -9.57 -13.28
CA SER A 201 -39.18 -8.49 -12.46
C SER A 201 -38.77 -7.13 -13.02
N GLU A 202 -39.75 -6.23 -13.15
CA GLU A 202 -39.63 -4.89 -13.73
C GLU A 202 -38.50 -4.07 -13.09
N ALA A 203 -37.70 -3.45 -13.97
CA ALA A 203 -36.49 -2.70 -13.64
C ALA A 203 -36.82 -1.38 -12.95
N THR A 204 -36.59 -1.29 -11.64
CA THR A 204 -36.14 -0.03 -11.02
C THR A 204 -34.72 0.24 -11.53
N GLU A 205 -34.48 1.42 -12.11
CA GLU A 205 -33.15 1.87 -12.57
C GLU A 205 -32.17 1.83 -11.39
N SER A 206 -31.50 0.68 -11.23
CA SER A 206 -30.45 0.49 -10.24
C SER A 206 -29.24 1.30 -10.68
N GLU A 207 -28.75 2.18 -9.81
CA GLU A 207 -27.45 2.84 -9.96
C GLU A 207 -26.40 1.85 -10.49
N PRO A 208 -25.60 2.23 -11.50
CA PRO A 208 -24.63 1.33 -12.11
C PRO A 208 -23.68 0.78 -11.05
N LEU A 209 -23.57 -0.54 -10.98
CA LEU A 209 -22.60 -1.21 -10.12
C LEU A 209 -21.19 -0.67 -10.43
N PRO A 210 -20.32 -0.55 -9.42
CA PRO A 210 -18.99 0.03 -9.61
C PRO A 210 -18.19 -0.79 -10.63
N PRO A 211 -17.29 -0.19 -11.40
CA PRO A 211 -16.48 -0.96 -12.35
C PRO A 211 -15.78 -2.12 -11.63
N ARG A 212 -15.67 -3.27 -12.30
CA ARG A 212 -14.88 -4.39 -11.77
C ARG A 212 -13.42 -3.94 -11.68
N THR A 213 -12.73 -4.33 -10.61
CA THR A 213 -11.37 -3.85 -10.34
C THR A 213 -10.42 -5.03 -10.23
N THR A 214 -9.24 -4.92 -10.85
CA THR A 214 -8.09 -5.77 -10.57
C THR A 214 -7.14 -4.97 -9.69
N LEU A 215 -7.02 -5.34 -8.42
CA LEU A 215 -6.17 -4.65 -7.46
C LEU A 215 -4.81 -5.36 -7.37
N ILE A 216 -3.76 -4.62 -7.70
CA ILE A 216 -2.37 -5.10 -7.76
C ILE A 216 -1.69 -4.86 -6.40
N PHE A 217 -1.03 -5.89 -5.89
CA PHE A 217 -0.22 -5.89 -4.67
C PHE A 217 1.21 -6.34 -4.97
N ILE A 218 2.19 -5.86 -4.20
CA ILE A 218 3.56 -6.40 -4.23
C ILE A 218 3.81 -7.26 -3.01
N ASP A 219 4.26 -8.51 -3.20
CA ASP A 219 4.68 -9.40 -2.12
C ASP A 219 6.22 -9.51 -2.09
N GLY A 220 6.80 -9.00 -1.01
CA GLY A 220 8.24 -8.86 -0.82
C GLY A 220 8.54 -8.25 0.54
N THR A 221 9.79 -8.34 0.99
CA THR A 221 10.27 -7.41 2.03
C THR A 221 10.16 -5.97 1.53
N TRP A 222 10.07 -4.99 2.43
CA TRP A 222 9.97 -3.57 2.07
C TRP A 222 11.02 -3.10 1.08
N THR A 223 12.26 -3.57 1.21
CA THR A 223 13.34 -3.25 0.26
C THR A 223 13.10 -3.88 -1.11
N GLN A 224 12.68 -5.15 -1.15
CA GLN A 224 12.36 -5.85 -2.40
C GLN A 224 11.17 -5.21 -3.11
N ALA A 225 10.09 -4.90 -2.38
CA ALA A 225 8.91 -4.28 -2.95
C ALA A 225 9.24 -2.91 -3.57
N LYS A 226 10.01 -2.07 -2.87
CA LYS A 226 10.50 -0.79 -3.41
C LYS A 226 11.32 -0.98 -4.70
N GLN A 227 12.19 -1.99 -4.75
CA GLN A 227 13.00 -2.30 -5.93
C GLN A 227 12.15 -2.79 -7.11
N MET A 228 11.18 -3.69 -6.87
CA MET A 228 10.27 -4.18 -7.92
C MET A 228 9.47 -3.03 -8.54
N VAL A 229 8.93 -2.13 -7.71
CA VAL A 229 8.19 -0.95 -8.17
C VAL A 229 9.10 0.00 -8.94
N ALA A 230 10.32 0.26 -8.45
CA ALA A 230 11.28 1.12 -9.14
C ALA A 230 11.63 0.57 -10.54
N ARG A 231 11.81 -0.75 -10.65
CA ARG A 231 12.16 -1.47 -11.89
C ARG A 231 10.98 -1.72 -12.84
N SER A 232 9.75 -1.34 -12.46
CA SER A 232 8.55 -1.54 -13.29
C SER A 232 7.93 -0.17 -13.63
N PRO A 233 8.47 0.60 -14.60
CA PRO A 233 8.03 1.96 -14.89
C PRO A 233 6.55 2.08 -15.19
N TRP A 234 5.99 1.15 -15.98
CA TRP A 234 4.57 1.19 -16.34
C TRP A 234 3.65 1.15 -15.12
N LEU A 235 4.02 0.39 -14.08
CA LEU A 235 3.26 0.28 -12.85
C LEU A 235 3.24 1.61 -12.07
N ARG A 236 4.29 2.42 -12.22
CA ARG A 236 4.38 3.75 -11.57
C ARG A 236 3.70 4.85 -12.38
N GLU A 237 3.77 4.76 -13.70
CA GLU A 237 3.46 5.87 -14.62
C GLU A 237 2.07 5.74 -15.25
N PHE A 238 1.56 4.52 -15.45
CA PHE A 238 0.30 4.29 -16.18
C PHE A 238 -0.80 3.63 -15.34
N VAL A 239 -0.47 3.02 -14.19
CA VAL A 239 -1.47 2.38 -13.33
C VAL A 239 -1.92 3.34 -12.23
N PRO A 240 -3.23 3.62 -12.09
CA PRO A 240 -3.75 4.42 -10.99
C PRO A 240 -3.36 3.84 -9.64
N ARG A 241 -2.86 4.69 -8.74
CA ARG A 241 -2.45 4.28 -7.40
C ARG A 241 -3.59 4.41 -6.41
N ALA A 242 -3.64 3.47 -5.48
CA ALA A 242 -4.57 3.50 -4.38
C ALA A 242 -3.87 3.28 -3.03
N VAL A 243 -4.48 3.82 -1.98
CA VAL A 243 -4.14 3.57 -0.58
C VAL A 243 -5.38 3.13 0.18
N ILE A 244 -5.17 2.42 1.27
CA ILE A 244 -6.22 2.05 2.23
C ILE A 244 -5.96 2.77 3.54
N LYS A 245 -7.02 3.02 4.30
CA LYS A 245 -6.94 3.42 5.70
C LYS A 245 -7.22 2.18 6.57
N PRO A 246 -6.17 1.50 7.08
CA PRO A 246 -6.37 0.29 7.86
C PRO A 246 -7.23 0.54 9.09
N THR A 247 -8.11 -0.39 9.44
CA THR A 247 -8.93 -0.25 10.66
C THR A 247 -8.15 -0.60 11.93
N GLY A 248 -6.86 -0.93 11.80
CA GLY A 248 -6.00 -1.35 12.91
C GLY A 248 -4.52 -1.43 12.52
N HIS A 249 -3.67 -1.73 13.51
CA HIS A 249 -2.26 -2.06 13.27
C HIS A 249 -2.11 -3.51 12.79
N SER A 250 -0.96 -3.83 12.18
CA SER A 250 -0.68 -5.19 11.72
C SER A 250 -0.61 -6.18 12.89
N GLU A 251 -1.40 -7.27 12.78
CA GLU A 251 -1.41 -8.41 13.69
C GLU A 251 -0.24 -9.37 13.43
N TYR A 252 0.70 -9.05 12.53
CA TYR A 252 1.89 -9.84 12.25
C TYR A 252 2.95 -9.73 13.38
N LYS A 253 2.58 -10.12 14.61
CA LYS A 253 3.26 -9.80 15.88
C LYS A 253 4.79 -9.93 15.89
N PHE A 254 5.33 -10.99 15.27
CA PHE A 254 6.77 -11.26 15.28
C PHE A 254 7.54 -10.65 14.09
N ARG A 255 6.85 -10.07 13.10
CA ARG A 255 7.43 -9.25 12.03
C ARG A 255 7.13 -7.78 12.29
N LYS A 256 8.18 -7.00 12.51
CA LYS A 256 8.06 -5.56 12.74
C LYS A 256 7.72 -4.86 11.42
N GLN A 257 6.65 -4.09 11.42
CA GLN A 257 6.33 -3.18 10.33
C GLN A 257 7.18 -1.90 10.41
N PRO A 258 7.52 -1.27 9.28
CA PRO A 258 8.37 -0.09 9.27
C PRO A 258 7.70 1.09 9.96
N GLU A 259 6.40 1.29 9.71
CA GLU A 259 5.61 2.42 10.19
C GLU A 259 4.17 1.98 10.50
N GLN A 260 3.45 2.80 11.28
CA GLN A 260 2.03 2.60 11.53
C GLN A 260 1.23 2.71 10.22
N GLY A 261 0.28 1.81 10.02
CA GLY A 261 -0.49 1.70 8.77
C GLY A 261 0.15 0.80 7.71
N CYS A 262 1.41 0.36 7.91
CA CYS A 262 1.99 -0.70 7.09
C CYS A 262 1.43 -2.07 7.49
N LEU A 263 0.98 -2.83 6.50
CA LEU A 263 0.34 -4.13 6.66
C LEU A 263 1.11 -5.21 5.90
N SER A 264 0.88 -6.47 6.25
CA SER A 264 1.28 -7.58 5.39
C SER A 264 0.38 -7.67 4.14
N THR A 265 0.84 -8.40 3.12
CA THR A 265 0.08 -8.59 1.87
C THR A 265 -1.33 -9.12 2.13
N LEU A 266 -1.49 -10.08 3.05
CA LEU A 266 -2.81 -10.63 3.37
C LEU A 266 -3.71 -9.61 4.08
N GLU A 267 -3.16 -8.87 5.04
CA GLU A 267 -3.91 -7.83 5.75
C GLU A 267 -4.31 -6.70 4.79
N ALA A 268 -3.41 -6.28 3.90
CA ALA A 268 -3.70 -5.27 2.88
C ALA A 268 -4.81 -5.72 1.92
N VAL A 269 -4.79 -6.99 1.49
CA VAL A 269 -5.88 -7.58 0.68
C VAL A 269 -7.19 -7.60 1.47
N ALA A 270 -7.16 -8.01 2.74
CA ALA A 270 -8.35 -8.08 3.58
C ALA A 270 -8.98 -6.69 3.83
N GLU A 271 -8.15 -5.66 4.04
CA GLU A 271 -8.62 -4.27 4.17
C GLU A 271 -9.14 -3.70 2.83
N ALA A 272 -8.50 -4.03 1.71
CA ALA A 272 -8.99 -3.58 0.42
C ALA A 272 -10.37 -4.20 0.08
N LEU A 273 -10.56 -5.50 0.37
CA LEU A 273 -11.86 -6.16 0.17
C LEU A 273 -12.92 -5.65 1.14
N LEU A 274 -12.54 -5.20 2.34
CA LEU A 274 -13.47 -4.51 3.24
C LEU A 274 -14.06 -3.25 2.58
N CYS A 275 -13.24 -2.47 1.87
CA CYS A 275 -13.72 -1.27 1.17
C CYS A 275 -14.53 -1.63 -0.10
N LEU A 276 -14.05 -2.58 -0.90
CA LEU A 276 -14.51 -2.77 -2.28
C LEU A 276 -15.68 -3.76 -2.45
N GLU A 277 -15.94 -4.64 -1.49
CA GLU A 277 -16.96 -5.70 -1.63
C GLU A 277 -18.31 -5.34 -0.96
N GLY A 278 -18.51 -4.07 -0.63
CA GLY A 278 -19.76 -3.56 -0.06
C GLY A 278 -20.18 -4.28 1.23
N SER A 279 -21.43 -4.74 1.31
CA SER A 279 -21.99 -5.41 2.50
C SER A 279 -21.26 -6.72 2.87
N ARG A 280 -20.59 -7.38 1.92
CA ARG A 280 -19.81 -8.60 2.15
C ARG A 280 -18.39 -8.34 2.66
N GLY A 281 -17.91 -7.09 2.57
CA GLY A 281 -16.55 -6.69 2.94
C GLY A 281 -16.14 -7.13 4.36
N PRO A 282 -16.95 -6.85 5.41
CA PRO A 282 -16.63 -7.27 6.77
C PRO A 282 -16.47 -8.79 6.95
N GLU A 283 -17.34 -9.58 6.32
CA GLU A 283 -17.28 -11.05 6.35
C GLU A 283 -16.02 -11.55 5.65
N LEU A 284 -15.70 -11.02 4.47
CA LEU A 284 -14.50 -11.40 3.71
C LEU A 284 -13.21 -11.06 4.48
N LYS A 285 -13.15 -9.88 5.10
CA LYS A 285 -12.02 -9.50 5.96
C LYS A 285 -11.86 -10.46 7.14
N ALA A 286 -12.96 -10.80 7.81
CA ALA A 286 -12.93 -11.75 8.93
C ALA A 286 -12.46 -13.15 8.47
N ALA A 287 -12.99 -13.63 7.34
CA ALA A 287 -12.65 -14.92 6.76
C ALA A 287 -11.17 -15.01 6.35
N LEU A 288 -10.59 -13.95 5.79
CA LEU A 288 -9.16 -13.91 5.43
C LEU A 288 -8.24 -13.77 6.64
N THR A 289 -8.63 -12.98 7.64
CA THR A 289 -7.80 -12.73 8.82
C THR A 289 -7.80 -13.89 9.82
N ALA A 290 -8.85 -14.72 9.87
CA ALA A 290 -8.92 -15.90 10.75
C ALA A 290 -7.74 -16.90 10.58
N PRO A 291 -7.44 -17.43 9.38
CA PRO A 291 -6.31 -18.34 9.19
C PRO A 291 -4.96 -17.65 9.33
N PHE A 292 -4.89 -16.33 9.08
CA PHE A 292 -3.71 -15.52 9.34
C PHE A 292 -3.39 -15.42 10.83
N ARG A 293 -4.38 -15.07 11.66
CA ARG A 293 -4.25 -15.06 13.13
C ARG A 293 -3.80 -16.41 13.64
N ARG A 294 -4.42 -17.49 13.17
CA ARG A 294 -4.03 -18.85 13.55
C ARG A 294 -2.58 -19.15 13.18
N MET A 295 -2.15 -18.77 11.98
CA MET A 295 -0.75 -18.90 11.57
C MET A 295 0.18 -18.12 12.51
N VAL A 296 -0.17 -16.89 12.89
CA VAL A 296 0.63 -16.05 13.79
C VAL A 296 0.73 -16.68 15.18
N GLU A 297 -0.40 -17.12 15.75
CA GLU A 297 -0.45 -17.83 17.04
C GLU A 297 0.47 -19.03 17.06
N VAL A 298 0.38 -19.88 16.04
CA VAL A 298 1.22 -21.09 15.93
C VAL A 298 2.70 -20.72 15.88
N GLN A 299 3.08 -19.67 15.15
CA GLN A 299 4.48 -19.22 15.06
C GLN A 299 4.98 -18.58 16.36
N CYS A 300 4.14 -17.80 17.05
CA CYS A 300 4.45 -17.28 18.38
C CYS A 300 4.68 -18.43 19.37
N GLY A 301 3.85 -19.48 19.35
CA GLY A 301 3.99 -20.66 20.22
C GLY A 301 5.35 -21.35 20.12
N PHE A 302 6.01 -21.35 18.95
CA PHE A 302 7.37 -21.91 18.82
C PHE A 302 8.49 -20.97 19.26
N ARG A 303 8.23 -19.66 19.31
CA ARG A 303 9.25 -18.63 19.58
C ARG A 303 9.18 -18.11 21.02
N GLY A 304 8.29 -18.65 21.85
CA GLY A 304 7.98 -18.16 23.21
C GLY A 304 7.11 -16.90 23.19
N ASP A 305 6.77 -16.36 24.38
CA ASP A 305 6.02 -15.10 24.51
C ASP A 305 6.78 -13.96 23.82
N GLN A 306 6.40 -13.69 22.57
CA GLN A 306 6.89 -12.55 21.82
C GLN A 306 6.00 -11.36 22.16
N VAL A 307 6.61 -10.29 22.67
CA VAL A 307 5.98 -8.97 22.71
C VAL A 307 5.59 -8.60 21.28
N ASP A 308 4.38 -8.11 21.10
CA ASP A 308 3.90 -7.65 19.81
C ASP A 308 4.77 -6.48 19.32
N LYS A 309 5.46 -6.67 18.19
CA LYS A 309 6.37 -5.67 17.62
C LYS A 309 5.64 -4.49 16.99
N ASN A 310 4.31 -4.55 16.90
CA ASN A 310 3.48 -3.56 16.22
C ASN A 310 2.51 -2.82 17.16
N VAL A 311 2.58 -3.04 18.49
CA VAL A 311 1.73 -2.39 19.51
C VAL A 311 2.42 -1.20 20.18
N PRO A 312 1.75 -0.04 20.24
CA PRO A 312 1.62 0.86 19.09
C PRO A 312 3.00 1.29 18.57
N LEU A 313 3.22 1.15 17.27
CA LEU A 313 4.32 1.86 16.59
C LEU A 313 4.04 3.37 16.67
N LYS A 314 5.09 4.19 16.69
CA LYS A 314 4.94 5.65 16.67
C LYS A 314 4.01 6.08 15.54
N LYS A 315 3.08 6.99 15.84
CA LYS A 315 2.13 7.57 14.89
C LYS A 315 2.85 8.03 13.62
N PRO A 316 2.26 7.82 12.42
CA PRO A 316 2.89 8.25 11.18
C PRO A 316 3.01 9.77 11.21
N GLN A 317 4.20 10.26 10.87
CA GLN A 317 4.53 11.67 10.89
C GLN A 317 4.40 12.21 9.47
N ARG A 318 3.40 13.04 9.19
CA ARG A 318 3.29 13.76 7.92
C ARG A 318 4.04 15.08 7.98
N LEU A 319 4.38 15.70 6.86
CA LEU A 319 4.79 17.11 6.87
C LEU A 319 3.63 17.97 7.39
N PHE A 320 3.93 18.88 8.32
CA PHE A 320 2.96 19.79 8.87
C PHE A 320 2.54 20.82 7.81
N ASP A 321 1.23 20.91 7.57
CA ASP A 321 0.61 21.88 6.69
C ASP A 321 -0.26 22.81 7.54
N ALA A 322 0.16 24.07 7.66
CA ALA A 322 -0.50 25.07 8.48
C ALA A 322 -1.92 25.40 7.98
N GLU A 323 -2.15 25.39 6.66
CA GLU A 323 -3.45 25.73 6.08
C GLU A 323 -4.44 24.58 6.28
N LEU A 324 -3.98 23.34 6.09
CA LEU A 324 -4.79 22.16 6.40
C LEU A 324 -5.11 22.07 7.90
N ALA A 325 -4.16 22.37 8.78
CA ALA A 325 -4.36 22.37 10.22
C ALA A 325 -5.41 23.41 10.66
N LYS A 326 -5.36 24.63 10.10
CA LYS A 326 -6.41 25.65 10.33
C LYS A 326 -7.78 25.17 9.86
N LYS A 327 -7.87 24.62 8.65
CA LYS A 327 -9.12 24.11 8.08
C LYS A 327 -9.75 23.03 8.97
N LEU A 328 -8.96 22.05 9.41
CA LEU A 328 -9.43 20.98 10.28
C LEU A 328 -9.85 21.50 11.66
N LEU A 329 -9.07 22.42 12.25
CA LEU A 329 -9.41 23.05 13.52
C LEU A 329 -10.78 23.75 13.45
N PHE A 330 -11.00 24.59 12.44
CA PHE A 330 -12.26 25.33 12.31
C PHE A 330 -13.44 24.46 11.89
N ALA A 331 -13.21 23.37 11.15
CA ALA A 331 -14.26 22.39 10.85
C ALA A 331 -14.72 21.63 12.11
N SER A 332 -13.80 21.33 13.02
CA SER A 332 -14.08 20.57 14.25
C SER A 332 -14.71 21.40 15.38
N CYS A 333 -14.68 22.73 15.30
CA CYS A 333 -15.21 23.63 16.32
C CYS A 333 -15.89 24.87 15.68
N PRO A 334 -17.18 24.76 15.30
CA PRO A 334 -17.93 25.82 14.62
C PRO A 334 -18.03 27.14 15.42
N GLU A 335 -17.96 27.06 16.76
CA GLU A 335 -18.01 28.22 17.65
C GLU A 335 -16.85 29.21 17.43
N TYR A 336 -15.69 28.72 16.95
CA TYR A 336 -14.52 29.57 16.67
C TYR A 336 -14.54 30.19 15.27
N ALA A 337 -15.26 29.58 14.32
CA ALA A 337 -15.41 30.12 12.96
C ALA A 337 -16.20 31.44 12.95
N ALA A 338 -17.16 31.61 13.88
CA ALA A 338 -17.95 32.83 14.02
C ALA A 338 -17.12 34.05 14.46
N ALA A 339 -16.08 33.85 15.27
CA ALA A 339 -15.20 34.93 15.74
C ALA A 339 -14.28 35.48 14.63
N VAL A 340 -13.95 34.65 13.63
CA VAL A 340 -13.14 35.06 12.46
C VAL A 340 -13.99 35.85 11.45
N LEU A 341 -15.30 35.60 11.39
CA LEU A 341 -16.23 36.25 10.46
C LEU A 341 -16.88 37.53 11.01
N SER A 342 -16.70 37.86 12.30
CA SER A 342 -17.27 39.07 12.91
C SER A 342 -16.37 40.32 12.81
N GLU A 343 -15.13 40.19 12.33
CA GLU A 343 -14.24 41.34 12.04
C GLU A 343 -14.29 41.73 10.55
N ASP A 344 -15.49 41.70 9.96
CA ASP A 344 -15.73 42.12 8.59
C ASP A 344 -15.98 43.64 8.53
N THR A 345 -14.92 44.42 8.76
CA THR A 345 -14.80 45.76 8.15
C THR A 345 -13.47 45.85 7.42
N GLY A 346 -13.43 45.26 6.23
CA GLY A 346 -12.57 45.65 5.11
C GLY A 346 -11.07 45.79 5.41
N ALA A 347 -10.33 44.70 5.36
CA ALA A 347 -8.92 44.73 5.03
C ALA A 347 -8.47 43.42 4.37
N SER A 348 -8.22 43.49 3.07
CA SER A 348 -7.29 42.63 2.34
C SER A 348 -5.98 42.44 3.12
N ASP A 349 -5.45 41.21 3.15
CA ASP A 349 -4.04 40.87 3.41
C ASP A 349 -3.35 41.43 4.68
N ALA A 350 -4.09 41.84 5.71
CA ALA A 350 -3.52 42.48 6.91
C ALA A 350 -3.62 41.69 8.23
N ALA A 351 -3.73 40.35 8.17
CA ALA A 351 -3.45 39.49 9.33
C ALA A 351 -2.03 38.87 9.27
N ILE A 352 -1.15 39.48 8.47
CA ILE A 352 0.28 39.16 8.38
C ILE A 352 1.07 40.38 8.89
N SER A 353 1.71 40.18 10.04
CA SER A 353 2.73 41.03 10.68
C SER A 353 2.39 42.51 10.90
N VAL A 354 2.12 42.88 12.16
CA VAL A 354 2.65 44.14 12.71
C VAL A 354 3.47 43.82 13.94
N VAL A 355 4.78 43.85 13.73
CA VAL A 355 5.81 43.95 14.75
C VAL A 355 5.68 45.33 15.40
N ALA A 356 4.85 45.43 16.42
CA ALA A 356 5.00 46.41 17.48
C ALA A 356 5.42 45.62 18.72
N LYS A 357 6.46 46.07 19.44
CA LYS A 357 6.85 45.46 20.73
C LYS A 357 5.67 45.57 21.70
N LYS A 358 4.79 44.58 21.70
CA LYS A 358 3.79 44.37 22.74
C LYS A 358 4.52 43.90 23.99
N THR A 359 4.04 44.31 25.15
CA THR A 359 4.53 43.80 26.43
C THR A 359 4.18 42.31 26.55
N GLU A 360 5.00 41.53 27.28
CA GLU A 360 4.77 40.08 27.46
C GLU A 360 3.34 39.74 27.96
N GLU A 361 2.69 40.67 28.67
CA GLU A 361 1.31 40.53 29.19
C GLU A 361 0.22 40.71 28.10
N GLU A 362 0.46 41.52 27.06
CA GLU A 362 -0.49 41.73 25.95
C GLU A 362 -0.47 40.58 24.92
N GLU A 363 0.69 39.93 24.74
CA GLU A 363 0.82 38.73 23.91
C GLU A 363 0.16 37.51 24.57
N GLU A 364 0.19 37.40 25.91
CA GLU A 364 -0.39 36.26 26.61
C GLU A 364 -1.93 36.25 26.62
N SER A 365 -2.56 37.38 26.31
CA SER A 365 -4.01 37.58 26.29
C SER A 365 -4.64 37.61 24.88
N THR A 366 -3.83 37.73 23.81
CA THR A 366 -4.31 37.72 22.43
C THR A 366 -4.67 36.29 22.00
N ILE A 367 -5.86 36.08 21.42
CA ILE A 367 -6.32 34.78 20.92
C ILE A 367 -5.80 34.57 19.49
N GLY A 368 -5.32 33.35 19.19
CA GLY A 368 -4.92 32.96 17.84
C GLY A 368 -4.70 31.45 17.70
N VAL A 369 -4.28 31.02 16.51
CA VAL A 369 -3.94 29.61 16.24
C VAL A 369 -2.54 29.30 16.77
N HIS A 370 -2.48 28.37 17.72
CA HIS A 370 -1.25 27.89 18.31
C HIS A 370 -1.08 26.39 18.06
N CYS A 371 0.16 25.94 18.02
CA CYS A 371 0.55 24.54 17.88
C CYS A 371 1.28 24.08 19.14
N VAL A 372 0.86 22.95 19.72
CA VAL A 372 1.64 22.25 20.73
C VAL A 372 2.64 21.35 20.01
N VAL A 373 3.91 21.50 20.33
CA VAL A 373 5.02 20.87 19.61
C VAL A 373 5.96 20.12 20.54
N LYS A 374 6.66 19.10 20.03
CA LYS A 374 7.73 18.36 20.73
C LYS A 374 8.93 18.10 19.83
N TRP A 375 10.07 17.72 20.43
CA TRP A 375 11.26 17.33 19.67
C TRP A 375 11.14 15.89 19.15
N GLY A 376 11.64 15.65 17.94
CA GLY A 376 11.85 14.34 17.36
C GLY A 376 12.94 13.53 18.05
N GLU A 377 12.98 12.22 17.81
CA GLU A 377 13.89 11.29 18.49
C GLU A 377 15.34 11.33 17.97
N LYS A 378 15.61 12.01 16.86
CA LYS A 378 16.96 12.10 16.30
C LYS A 378 17.72 13.26 16.97
N SER A 379 18.85 12.95 17.60
CA SER A 379 19.67 13.94 18.33
C SER A 379 20.48 14.89 17.43
N ILE A 380 20.54 14.59 16.12
CA ILE A 380 21.45 15.26 15.16
C ILE A 380 20.72 16.35 14.35
N CYS A 381 19.41 16.18 14.13
CA CYS A 381 18.53 17.19 13.53
C CYS A 381 17.30 17.27 14.42
N ARG A 382 17.07 18.43 15.05
CA ARG A 382 15.96 18.63 15.96
C ARG A 382 14.65 18.78 15.18
N ASP A 383 14.12 17.67 14.69
CA ASP A 383 12.81 17.66 14.03
C ASP A 383 11.76 18.20 15.02
N THR A 384 10.93 19.15 14.59
CA THR A 384 9.81 19.66 15.38
C THR A 384 8.56 18.90 14.98
N ILE A 385 7.85 18.32 15.94
CA ILE A 385 6.62 17.57 15.70
C ILE A 385 5.46 18.33 16.32
N VAL A 386 4.51 18.77 15.50
CA VAL A 386 3.21 19.30 15.93
C VAL A 386 2.35 18.13 16.40
N VAL A 387 1.91 18.21 17.65
CA VAL A 387 1.10 17.19 18.34
C VAL A 387 -0.37 17.57 18.33
N GLU A 388 -0.67 18.87 18.42
CA GLU A 388 -2.02 19.39 18.53
C GLU A 388 -2.04 20.83 17.99
N THR A 389 -3.13 21.23 17.34
CA THR A 389 -3.38 22.60 16.89
C THR A 389 -4.65 23.10 17.58
N LEU A 390 -4.62 24.33 18.11
CA LEU A 390 -5.70 24.85 18.94
C LEU A 390 -5.87 26.36 18.77
N TRP A 391 -7.12 26.84 18.90
CA TRP A 391 -7.47 28.26 18.90
C TRP A 391 -7.59 28.74 20.36
N SER A 392 -6.59 29.47 20.84
CA SER A 392 -6.58 29.96 22.23
C SER A 392 -5.64 31.14 22.40
N THR A 393 -5.56 31.67 23.62
CA THR A 393 -4.46 32.56 24.01
C THR A 393 -3.15 31.78 24.16
N ALA A 394 -2.01 32.47 24.08
CA ALA A 394 -0.70 31.86 24.29
C ALA A 394 -0.57 31.22 25.69
N GLY A 395 -1.17 31.82 26.72
CA GLY A 395 -1.19 31.26 28.08
C GLY A 395 -1.92 29.91 28.17
N CYS A 396 -3.04 29.76 27.45
CA CYS A 396 -3.78 28.49 27.38
C CYS A 396 -2.99 27.42 26.60
N ALA A 397 -2.38 27.79 25.47
CA ALA A 397 -1.52 26.89 24.68
C ALA A 397 -0.33 26.37 25.50
N LYS A 398 0.30 27.27 26.28
CA LYS A 398 1.39 26.95 27.20
C LYS A 398 0.97 25.97 28.30
N ARG A 399 -0.22 26.15 28.87
CA ARG A 399 -0.80 25.23 29.86
C ARG A 399 -1.02 23.85 29.25
N ARG A 400 -1.60 23.79 28.05
CA ARG A 400 -1.83 22.54 27.32
C ARG A 400 -0.53 21.78 27.03
N GLY A 401 0.52 22.49 26.60
CA GLY A 401 1.85 21.90 26.44
C GLY A 401 2.42 21.31 27.73
N ARG A 402 2.17 21.93 28.89
CA ARG A 402 2.57 21.39 30.20
C ARG A 402 1.77 20.16 30.59
N GLU A 403 0.46 20.15 30.36
CA GLU A 403 -0.41 18.99 30.61
C GLU A 403 0.05 17.76 29.82
N LEU A 404 0.30 17.93 28.52
CA LEU A 404 0.82 16.87 27.65
C LEU A 404 2.26 16.43 28.00
N SER A 405 2.98 17.24 28.78
CA SER A 405 4.33 16.92 29.27
C SER A 405 4.34 16.14 30.59
N VAL A 406 3.20 15.98 31.27
CA VAL A 406 3.13 15.25 32.54
C VAL A 406 3.51 13.77 32.31
N GLY A 407 4.47 13.26 33.10
CA GLY A 407 4.96 11.89 32.97
C GLY A 407 5.94 11.63 31.83
N GLN A 408 6.25 12.62 30.99
CA GLN A 408 7.19 12.47 29.86
C GLN A 408 8.66 12.60 30.30
N MET A 409 9.54 11.78 29.71
CA MET A 409 10.99 11.86 29.93
C MET A 409 11.59 13.18 29.40
N LYS A 410 12.73 13.58 29.95
CA LYS A 410 13.49 14.76 29.50
C LYS A 410 13.83 14.62 28.00
N GLY A 411 13.38 15.57 27.18
CA GLY A 411 13.48 15.53 25.71
C GLY A 411 12.18 15.16 24.98
N LYS A 412 11.16 14.66 25.69
CA LYS A 412 9.81 14.38 25.16
C LYS A 412 8.74 15.36 25.67
N LYS A 413 9.16 16.46 26.31
CA LYS A 413 8.26 17.51 26.79
C LYS A 413 7.74 18.31 25.60
N CYS A 414 6.47 18.68 25.68
CA CYS A 414 5.82 19.56 24.74
C CYS A 414 5.99 21.04 25.16
N TRP A 415 6.06 21.91 24.17
CA TRP A 415 5.93 23.36 24.31
C TRP A 415 4.94 23.86 23.27
N PHE A 416 4.76 25.17 23.15
CA PHE A 416 3.84 25.75 22.16
C PHE A 416 4.59 26.73 21.26
N LEU A 417 4.07 26.91 20.05
CA LEU A 417 4.48 27.94 19.10
C LEU A 417 3.21 28.53 18.45
N PRO A 418 3.17 29.83 18.14
CA PRO A 418 2.24 30.34 17.15
C PRO A 418 2.35 29.55 15.85
N ILE A 419 1.24 29.30 15.15
CA ILE A 419 1.27 28.47 13.92
C ILE A 419 2.22 29.02 12.85
N ALA A 420 2.40 30.35 12.80
CA ALA A 420 3.32 31.03 11.88
C ALA A 420 4.80 30.82 12.23
N GLU A 421 5.11 30.41 13.47
CA GLU A 421 6.48 30.18 13.94
C GLU A 421 6.87 28.69 13.91
N VAL A 422 5.96 27.81 13.48
CA VAL A 422 6.26 26.39 13.32
C VAL A 422 7.30 26.23 12.20
N PRO A 423 8.48 25.64 12.46
CA PRO A 423 9.54 25.53 11.46
C PRO A 423 9.09 24.80 10.19
N GLN A 424 9.55 25.26 9.03
CA GLN A 424 9.33 24.55 7.78
C GLN A 424 9.96 23.15 7.83
N GLY A 425 9.23 22.14 7.35
CA GLY A 425 9.64 20.74 7.46
C GLY A 425 9.31 20.09 8.81
N SER A 426 8.61 20.80 9.69
CA SER A 426 8.02 20.19 10.89
C SER A 426 7.09 19.04 10.50
N LEU A 427 6.99 18.06 11.38
CA LEU A 427 6.13 16.90 11.20
C LEU A 427 4.83 17.07 11.99
N TRP A 428 3.78 16.35 11.61
CA TRP A 428 2.49 16.35 12.27
C TRP A 428 2.16 14.95 12.78
N GLU A 429 1.87 14.86 14.07
CA GLU A 429 1.24 13.71 14.71
C GLU A 429 -0.28 13.94 14.71
N LEU A 430 -0.99 13.23 13.84
CA LEU A 430 -2.44 13.39 13.71
C LEU A 430 -3.17 12.98 15.01
N PRO A 431 -4.26 13.68 15.39
CA PRO A 431 -5.14 13.24 16.47
C PRO A 431 -5.64 11.83 16.20
N ASP A 432 -5.94 11.07 17.25
CA ASP A 432 -6.70 9.84 17.06
C ASP A 432 -8.08 10.24 16.54
N ASP A 433 -8.50 9.71 15.38
CA ASP A 433 -9.86 9.85 14.89
C ASP A 433 -10.77 9.16 15.92
N SER A 434 -11.26 9.91 16.92
CA SER A 434 -12.22 9.47 17.93
C SER A 434 -13.64 9.65 17.45
#